data_AF-A0A1D8S6L6-F1
#
_entry.id   AF-A0A1D8S6L6-F1
#
_cell.length_a   1.000
_cell.length_b   1.000
_cell.length_c   1.000
_cell.angle_alpha   90.00
_cell.angle_beta   90.00
_cell.angle_gamma   90.00
#
_symmetry.space_group_name_H-M   'P 1'
#
loop_
_entity.id
_entity.type
_entity.pdbx_description
1 polymer ?
#
loop_
_entity_poly.entity_id
_entity_poly.type
_entity_poly.pdbx_seq_one_letter_code
_entity_poly.pdbx_strand_id
1 'polypeptide(L)'
;MNRLTLLAGLAVIGLLLIPVLAPGIGAWGGADGAGMALVADQEPAYEPWFESIWTPPSGEIESVLFSLQAAIGGGIIGYLLRGCPDN
;
A
#
# COMPACT_ATOMS: atom_id res chain seq x y z
N MET A 1 24.66 -21.51 7.22
CA MET A 1 23.42 -20.86 6.76
C MET A 1 22.24 -21.77 7.15
N ASN A 2 21.40 -21.36 8.08
CA ASN A 2 20.22 -22.12 8.50
C ASN A 2 19.18 -22.16 7.36
N ARG A 3 18.56 -23.33 7.17
CA ARG A 3 17.58 -23.63 6.11
C ARG A 3 16.43 -22.61 6.09
N LEU A 4 16.01 -22.18 7.28
CA LEU A 4 14.99 -21.15 7.46
C LEU A 4 15.37 -19.80 6.85
N THR A 5 16.62 -19.36 7.02
CA THR A 5 17.06 -18.06 6.48
C THR A 5 17.18 -18.09 4.96
N LEU A 6 17.54 -19.24 4.39
CA LEU A 6 17.51 -19.42 2.93
C LEU A 6 16.08 -19.34 2.39
N LEU A 7 15.13 -20.01 3.05
CA LEU A 7 13.71 -19.96 2.67
C LEU A 7 13.11 -18.56 2.83
N ALA A 8 13.41 -17.88 3.95
CA ALA A 8 12.97 -16.52 4.19
C ALA A 8 13.56 -15.54 3.16
N GLY A 9 14.84 -15.67 2.84
CA GLY A 9 15.49 -14.87 1.80
C GLY A 9 14.86 -15.10 0.43
N LEU A 10 14.59 -16.35 0.05
CA LEU A 10 13.94 -16.68 -1.22
C LEU A 10 12.51 -16.11 -1.29
N ALA A 11 11.76 -16.17 -0.18
CA ALA A 11 10.42 -15.63 -0.08
C ALA A 11 10.40 -14.10 -0.25
N VAL A 12 11.34 -13.38 0.38
CA VAL A 12 11.49 -11.93 0.22
C VAL A 12 11.85 -11.56 -1.22
N ILE A 13 12.80 -12.29 -1.83
CA ILE A 13 13.15 -12.08 -3.24
C ILE A 13 11.93 -12.31 -4.14
N GLY A 14 11.17 -13.38 -3.89
CA GLY A 14 9.92 -13.65 -4.61
C GLY A 14 8.91 -12.52 -4.47
N LEU A 15 8.69 -12.02 -3.25
CA LEU A 15 7.76 -10.93 -2.97
C LEU A 15 8.13 -9.64 -3.73
N LEU A 16 9.42 -9.36 -3.90
CA LEU A 16 9.91 -8.19 -4.64
C LEU A 16 9.87 -8.39 -6.15
N LEU A 17 10.21 -9.58 -6.66
CA LEU A 17 10.37 -9.83 -8.09
C LEU A 17 9.08 -10.21 -8.81
N ILE A 18 8.18 -10.94 -8.16
CA ILE A 18 6.90 -11.37 -8.74
C ILE A 18 6.09 -10.19 -9.29
N PRO A 19 5.82 -9.10 -8.54
CA PRO A 19 5.02 -7.99 -9.06
C PRO A 19 5.73 -7.21 -10.18
N VAL A 20 7.08 -7.23 -10.23
CA VAL A 20 7.86 -6.55 -11.27
C VAL A 20 7.86 -7.34 -12.58
N LEU A 21 7.93 -8.68 -12.51
CA LEU A 21 8.13 -9.54 -13.67
C LEU A 21 6.82 -10.07 -14.26
N ALA A 22 5.76 -10.15 -13.45
CA ALA A 22 4.51 -10.72 -13.90
C ALA A 22 3.62 -9.66 -14.58
N PRO A 23 3.15 -9.90 -15.81
CA PRO A 23 2.27 -8.97 -16.51
C PRO A 23 0.93 -8.82 -15.77
N GLY A 24 0.43 -7.59 -15.67
CA GLY A 24 -0.90 -7.30 -15.10
C GLY A 24 -0.94 -7.14 -13.57
N ILE A 25 0.18 -7.37 -12.87
CA ILE A 25 0.31 -7.16 -11.41
C ILE A 25 1.20 -5.95 -11.09
N GLY A 26 1.24 -4.93 -11.96
CA GLY A 26 2.10 -3.74 -11.75
C GLY A 26 1.33 -2.45 -11.46
N ALA A 27 0.05 -2.38 -11.82
CA ALA A 27 -0.79 -1.20 -11.60
C ALA A 27 -1.55 -1.32 -10.28
N TRP A 28 -0.84 -1.30 -9.16
CA TRP A 28 -1.46 -1.21 -7.84
C TRP A 28 -1.78 0.26 -7.57
N GLY A 29 -3.02 0.66 -7.84
CA GLY A 29 -3.55 1.95 -7.40
C GLY A 29 -4.04 1.89 -5.96
N GLY A 30 -4.48 3.03 -5.43
CA GLY A 30 -5.22 3.08 -4.18
C GLY A 30 -6.48 2.20 -4.23
N ALA A 31 -6.85 1.62 -3.08
CA ALA A 31 -8.06 0.82 -2.96
C ALA A 31 -9.35 1.63 -3.21
N ASP A 32 -9.30 2.93 -2.98
CA ASP A 32 -10.35 3.90 -3.26
C ASP A 32 -10.70 3.99 -4.75
N GLY A 33 -9.71 4.00 -5.65
CA GLY A 33 -9.94 4.05 -7.10
C GLY A 33 -10.74 2.85 -7.61
N ALA A 34 -10.45 1.64 -7.12
CA ALA A 34 -11.20 0.44 -7.45
C ALA A 34 -12.64 0.49 -6.90
N GLY A 35 -12.83 1.03 -5.69
CA GLY A 35 -14.14 1.23 -5.09
C GLY A 35 -15.00 2.22 -5.87
N MET A 36 -14.43 3.36 -6.27
CA MET A 36 -15.13 4.37 -7.07
C MET A 36 -15.56 3.84 -8.44
N ALA A 37 -14.70 3.06 -9.11
CA ALA A 37 -15.03 2.44 -10.38
C ALA A 37 -16.27 1.53 -10.26
N LEU A 38 -16.33 0.71 -9.22
CA LEU A 38 -17.47 -0.16 -8.97
C LEU A 38 -18.76 0.62 -8.67
N VAL A 39 -18.67 1.70 -7.88
CA VAL A 39 -19.82 2.57 -7.58
C VAL A 39 -20.34 3.24 -8.85
N ALA A 40 -19.45 3.77 -9.68
CA ALA A 40 -19.81 4.39 -10.96
C ALA A 40 -20.50 3.40 -11.92
N ASP A 41 -20.08 2.12 -11.91
CA ASP A 41 -20.68 1.06 -12.73
C ASP A 41 -22.05 0.61 -12.21
N GLN A 42 -22.24 0.49 -10.89
CA GLN A 42 -23.48 -0.02 -10.29
C GLN A 42 -24.57 1.05 -10.17
N GLU A 43 -24.20 2.29 -9.87
CA GLU A 43 -25.14 3.40 -9.63
C GLU A 43 -24.67 4.65 -10.40
N PRO A 44 -24.97 4.75 -11.70
CA PRO A 44 -24.50 5.85 -12.55
C PRO A 44 -25.01 7.24 -12.15
N ALA A 45 -26.08 7.29 -11.35
CA ALA A 45 -26.67 8.51 -10.83
C ALA A 45 -26.07 8.94 -9.47
N TYR A 46 -25.08 8.20 -8.95
CA TYR A 46 -24.44 8.53 -7.68
C TYR A 46 -23.63 9.83 -7.80
N GLU A 47 -23.94 10.78 -6.92
CA GLU A 47 -23.22 12.04 -6.81
C GLU A 47 -22.33 12.03 -5.55
N PRO A 48 -21.02 12.32 -5.65
CA PRO A 48 -20.13 12.34 -4.50
C PRO A 48 -20.61 13.30 -3.41
N TRP A 49 -20.78 12.82 -2.18
CA TRP A 49 -21.18 13.63 -1.03
C TRP A 49 -20.04 14.50 -0.47
N PHE A 50 -18.81 14.28 -0.94
CA PHE A 50 -17.62 15.02 -0.55
C PHE A 50 -16.63 15.10 -1.70
N GLU A 51 -16.00 16.26 -1.87
CA GLU A 51 -14.90 16.49 -2.80
C GLU A 51 -13.64 16.85 -2.03
N SER A 52 -12.48 16.41 -2.53
CA SER A 52 -11.19 16.73 -1.94
C SER A 52 -10.97 18.23 -1.89
N ILE A 53 -10.80 18.77 -0.69
CA ILE A 53 -10.50 20.20 -0.44
C ILE A 53 -9.18 20.61 -1.13
N TRP A 54 -8.26 19.66 -1.27
CA TRP A 54 -7.00 19.83 -1.95
C TRP A 54 -6.57 18.52 -2.62
N THR A 55 -6.13 18.62 -3.87
CA THR A 55 -5.57 17.49 -4.62
C THR A 55 -4.10 17.78 -4.91
N PRO A 56 -3.18 16.83 -4.70
CA PRO A 56 -1.77 17.00 -5.03
C PRO A 56 -1.57 17.41 -6.50
N PRO A 57 -0.56 18.25 -6.81
CA PRO A 57 -0.28 18.68 -8.18
C PRO A 57 0.12 17.54 -9.14
N SER A 58 0.53 16.39 -8.59
CA SER A 58 0.82 15.18 -9.35
C SER A 58 0.55 13.92 -8.52
N GLY A 59 0.23 12.81 -9.19
CA GLY A 59 0.07 11.50 -8.55
C GLY A 59 1.37 10.96 -7.94
N GLU A 60 2.53 11.45 -8.39
CA GLU A 60 3.83 11.14 -7.75
C GLU A 60 3.91 11.76 -6.36
N ILE A 61 3.47 13.01 -6.19
CA ILE A 61 3.44 13.69 -4.90
C ILE A 61 2.45 13.00 -3.96
N GLU A 62 1.28 12.60 -4.46
CA GLU A 62 0.32 11.78 -3.72
C GLU A 62 0.95 10.48 -3.20
N SER A 63 1.63 9.75 -4.08
CA SER A 63 2.31 8.49 -3.73
C SER A 63 3.42 8.69 -2.70
N VAL A 64 4.18 9.79 -2.79
CA VAL A 64 5.22 10.15 -1.82
C VAL A 64 4.62 10.46 -0.46
N LEU A 65 3.55 11.26 -0.41
CA LEU A 65 2.84 11.60 0.83
C LEU A 65 2.22 10.36 1.48
N PHE A 66 1.66 9.45 0.69
CA PHE A 66 1.13 8.17 1.18
C PHE A 66 2.24 7.28 1.75
N SER A 67 3.34 7.14 1.02
CA SER A 67 4.49 6.33 1.43
C SER A 67 5.14 6.87 2.71
N LEU A 68 5.21 8.20 2.87
CA LEU A 68 5.71 8.84 4.09
C LEU A 68 4.80 8.54 5.30
N GLN A 69 3.48 8.63 5.13
CA GLN A 69 2.52 8.29 6.18
C GLN A 69 2.65 6.81 6.58
N ALA A 70 2.78 5.90 5.61
CA ALA A 70 3.01 4.49 5.86
C ALA A 70 4.34 4.23 6.59
N ALA A 71 5.42 4.90 6.20
CA ALA A 71 6.72 4.77 6.85
C ALA A 71 6.70 5.25 8.31
N ILE A 72 6.06 6.39 8.59
CA ILE A 72 5.89 6.91 9.95
C ILE A 72 5.01 5.96 10.78
N GLY A 73 3.85 5.54 10.25
CA GLY A 73 2.95 4.61 10.93
C GLY A 73 3.62 3.27 11.25
N GLY A 74 4.34 2.71 10.27
CA GLY A 74 5.13 1.49 10.46
C GLY A 74 6.24 1.66 11.48
N GLY A 75 6.92 2.81 11.50
CA GLY A 75 7.93 3.16 12.50
C GLY A 75 7.36 3.22 13.92
N ILE A 76 6.20 3.86 14.09
CA ILE A 76 5.50 3.95 15.39
C ILE A 76 5.10 2.54 15.85
N ILE A 77 4.44 1.75 14.99
CA ILE A 77 4.02 0.38 15.32
C ILE A 77 5.24 -0.48 15.66
N GLY A 78 6.32 -0.40 14.88
CA GLY A 78 7.55 -1.14 15.13
C GLY A 78 8.21 -0.76 16.46
N TYR A 79 8.20 0.53 16.83
CA TYR A 79 8.67 0.99 18.13
C TYR A 79 7.81 0.45 19.28
N LEU A 80 6.48 0.49 19.14
CA LEU A 80 5.55 -0.01 20.15
C LEU A 80 5.63 -1.54 20.32
N LEU A 81 5.71 -2.30 19.22
CA LEU A 81 5.86 -3.76 19.26
C LEU A 81 7.20 -4.20 19.85
N ARG A 82 8.27 -3.43 19.66
CA ARG A 82 9.55 -3.65 20.33
C ARG A 82 9.48 -3.35 21.84
N GLY A 83 8.51 -2.55 22.27
CA GLY A 83 8.38 -2.02 23.62
C GLY A 83 7.67 -2.91 24.65
N CYS A 84 7.48 -4.21 24.41
CA CYS A 84 7.15 -5.16 25.47
C CYS A 84 8.44 -5.85 25.95
N PRO A 85 9.15 -5.30 26.95
CA PRO A 85 10.13 -6.06 27.70
C PRO A 85 9.38 -7.14 28.46
N ASP A 86 9.73 -8.40 28.20
CA ASP A 86 9.25 -9.55 28.96
C ASP A 86 9.41 -9.27 30.46
N ASN A 87 8.29 -9.17 31.18
CA ASN A 87 8.21 -9.15 32.63
C ASN A 87 7.94 -10.54 33.19
#